data_AF-A0A2K3V2F6-F1
#
_entry.id   AF-A0A2K3V2F6-F1
#
_cell.length_a   1.000
_cell.length_b   1.000
_cell.length_c   1.000
_cell.angle_alpha   90.00
_cell.angle_beta   90.00
_cell.angle_gamma   90.00
#
_symmetry.space_group_name_H-M   'P 1'
#
loop_
_entity.id
_entity.type
_entity.pdbx_description
1 polymer ?
#
loop_
_entity_poly.entity_id
_entity_poly.type
_entity_poly.pdbx_seq_one_letter_code
_entity_poly.pdbx_strand_id
1 'polypeptide(L)'
;MARDWAHRVESAREHRDLIVLVQWDGAPDTPGETFGKGWTLHPDFRAEAGDLLVRAVRPDPFRSADLGALLHGRAVRDVFLLGLEGTPELEVTARAAQEAGFGVVLLPTPVDA
;
A
#
# COMPACT_ATOMS: atom_id res chain seq x y z
N MET A 1 -0.20 13.83 -10.73
CA MET A 1 0.15 12.82 -9.69
C MET A 1 -1.01 12.40 -8.78
N ALA A 2 -1.40 13.15 -7.75
CA ALA A 2 -2.33 12.64 -6.71
C ALA A 2 -3.77 12.36 -7.20
N ARG A 3 -4.26 13.10 -8.21
CA ARG A 3 -5.62 12.93 -8.75
C ARG A 3 -5.86 11.57 -9.41
N ASP A 4 -4.90 11.06 -10.17
CA ASP A 4 -5.07 9.79 -10.89
C ASP A 4 -5.05 8.60 -9.93
N TRP A 5 -4.24 8.66 -8.88
CA TRP A 5 -4.26 7.65 -7.83
C TRP A 5 -5.49 7.75 -6.94
N ALA A 6 -5.90 8.95 -6.54
CA ALA A 6 -7.13 9.14 -5.80
C ALA A 6 -8.31 8.58 -6.60
N HIS A 7 -8.36 8.82 -7.92
CA HIS A 7 -9.36 8.23 -8.80
C HIS A 7 -9.31 6.70 -8.84
N ARG A 8 -8.12 6.09 -8.88
CA ARG A 8 -7.99 4.62 -8.84
C ARG A 8 -8.47 4.03 -7.52
N VAL A 9 -8.11 4.66 -6.40
CA VAL A 9 -8.57 4.24 -5.07
C VAL A 9 -10.07 4.41 -4.97
N GLU A 10 -10.62 5.54 -5.41
CA GLU A 10 -12.07 5.77 -5.42
C GLU A 10 -12.81 4.73 -6.28
N SER A 11 -12.30 4.46 -7.49
CA SER A 11 -12.90 3.44 -8.36
C SER A 11 -12.85 2.05 -7.71
N ALA A 12 -11.76 1.69 -7.03
CA ALA A 12 -11.68 0.44 -6.26
C ALA A 12 -12.72 0.41 -5.11
N ARG A 13 -12.93 1.54 -4.40
CA ARG A 13 -13.99 1.67 -3.39
C ARG A 13 -15.38 1.45 -3.98
N GLU A 14 -15.68 2.06 -5.13
CA GLU A 14 -16.96 1.92 -5.83
C GLU A 14 -17.26 0.46 -6.21
N HIS A 15 -16.22 -0.31 -6.57
CA HIS A 15 -16.32 -1.74 -6.86
C HIS A 15 -16.29 -2.63 -5.61
N ARG A 16 -16.17 -2.03 -4.42
CA ARG A 16 -16.06 -2.70 -3.12
C ARG A 16 -14.82 -3.57 -2.97
N ASP A 17 -13.75 -3.20 -3.66
CA ASP A 17 -12.44 -3.80 -3.44
C ASP A 17 -11.92 -3.44 -2.05
N LEU A 18 -11.11 -4.33 -1.47
CA LEU A 18 -10.42 -4.05 -0.21
C LEU A 18 -9.30 -3.03 -0.44
N ILE A 19 -9.43 -1.84 0.12
CA ILE A 19 -8.35 -0.85 0.14
C ILE A 19 -7.38 -1.17 1.28
N VAL A 20 -6.10 -1.33 0.94
CA VAL A 20 -5.02 -1.57 1.91
C VAL A 20 -4.04 -0.41 1.85
N LEU A 21 -3.87 0.28 2.98
CA LEU A 21 -2.94 1.40 3.11
C LEU A 21 -1.74 0.93 3.93
N VAL A 22 -0.59 0.75 3.26
CA VAL A 22 0.66 0.36 3.90
C VAL A 22 1.44 1.61 4.30
N GLN A 23 1.68 1.76 5.60
CA GLN A 23 2.45 2.84 6.20
C GLN A 23 3.75 2.28 6.77
N TRP A 24 4.88 2.70 6.21
CA TRP A 24 6.21 2.21 6.57
C TRP A 24 6.77 2.93 7.79
N ASP A 25 7.41 2.19 8.69
CA ASP A 25 8.17 2.81 9.79
C ASP A 25 9.32 3.68 9.28
N GLY A 26 9.37 4.90 9.82
CA GLY A 26 10.41 5.87 9.58
C GLY A 26 11.62 5.66 10.48
N ALA A 27 12.79 6.06 10.01
CA ALA A 27 13.97 6.12 10.87
C ALA A 27 13.92 7.37 11.78
N PRO A 28 14.53 7.32 12.98
CA PRO A 28 14.68 8.48 13.85
C PRO A 28 15.38 9.64 13.12
N ASP A 29 15.02 10.88 13.45
CA ASP A 29 15.63 12.10 12.92
C ASP A 29 15.52 12.26 11.39
N THR A 30 14.53 11.60 10.77
CA THR A 30 14.21 11.76 9.35
C THR A 30 12.88 12.49 9.14
N PRO A 31 12.65 13.14 7.99
CA PRO A 31 11.36 13.78 7.71
C PRO A 31 10.15 12.84 7.86
N GLY A 32 10.35 11.54 7.65
CA GLY A 32 9.33 10.50 7.77
C GLY A 32 9.39 9.69 9.05
N GLU A 33 10.06 10.16 10.11
CA GLU A 33 10.19 9.45 11.40
C GLU A 33 8.82 8.97 11.93
N THR A 34 8.76 7.72 12.41
CA THR A 34 7.52 7.13 12.93
C THR A 34 6.88 8.03 13.99
N PHE A 35 5.57 8.25 13.87
CA PHE A 35 4.76 9.18 14.69
C PHE A 35 5.06 10.68 14.48
N GLY A 36 6.00 11.04 13.61
CA GLY A 36 6.23 12.41 13.17
C GLY A 36 5.18 12.90 12.17
N LYS A 37 5.15 14.23 11.95
CA LYS A 37 4.21 14.85 11.01
C LYS A 37 4.38 14.34 9.57
N GLY A 38 5.61 14.12 9.12
CA GLY A 38 5.85 13.61 7.77
C GLY A 38 5.59 12.11 7.62
N TRP A 39 5.29 11.40 8.72
CA TRP A 39 4.90 9.99 8.68
C TRP A 39 3.41 9.77 8.46
N THR A 40 2.56 10.79 8.71
CA THR A 40 1.12 10.66 8.49
C THR A 40 0.80 10.39 7.03
N LEU A 41 -0.29 9.65 6.77
CA LEU A 41 -0.78 9.44 5.42
C LEU A 41 -0.93 10.77 4.67
N HIS A 42 -0.59 10.74 3.37
CA HIS A 42 -0.73 11.91 2.52
C HIS A 42 -2.19 12.43 2.55
N PRO A 43 -2.45 13.75 2.57
CA PRO A 43 -3.79 14.30 2.78
C PRO A 43 -4.88 13.83 1.80
N ASP A 44 -4.46 13.45 0.58
CA ASP A 44 -5.34 12.92 -0.48
C ASP A 44 -5.71 11.44 -0.26
N PHE A 45 -5.03 10.73 0.64
CA PHE A 45 -5.35 9.36 1.04
C PHE A 45 -5.78 9.34 2.51
N ARG A 46 -7.09 9.36 2.71
CA ARG A 46 -7.70 9.17 4.01
C ARG A 46 -8.18 7.73 4.11
N ALA A 47 -7.87 7.08 5.22
CA ALA A 47 -8.48 5.81 5.54
C ALA A 47 -9.97 6.00 5.82
N GLU A 48 -10.79 5.15 5.25
CA GLU A 48 -12.24 5.11 5.47
C GLU A 48 -12.66 3.83 6.18
N ALA A 49 -13.94 3.78 6.55
CA ALA A 49 -14.51 2.59 7.16
C ALA A 49 -14.45 1.41 6.18
N GLY A 50 -13.76 0.34 6.59
CA GLY A 50 -13.56 -0.86 5.77
C GLY A 50 -12.15 -0.99 5.18
N ASP A 51 -11.37 0.09 5.17
CA ASP A 51 -9.97 0.04 4.75
C ASP A 51 -9.13 -0.75 5.75
N LEU A 52 -8.10 -1.41 5.26
CA LEU A 52 -7.10 -2.09 6.07
C LEU A 52 -5.84 -1.22 6.17
N LEU A 53 -5.63 -0.64 7.36
CA LEU A 53 -4.41 0.09 7.71
C LEU A 53 -3.33 -0.87 8.20
N VAL A 54 -2.18 -0.87 7.52
CA VAL A 54 -1.06 -1.77 7.81
C VAL A 54 0.17 -0.94 8.12
N ARG A 55 0.66 -1.02 9.36
CA ARG A 55 1.97 -0.50 9.72
C ARG A 55 3.02 -1.59 9.48
N ALA A 56 4.05 -1.28 8.70
CA ALA A 56 5.06 -2.25 8.28
C ALA A 56 6.48 -1.74 8.52
N VAL A 57 7.42 -2.68 8.64
CA VAL A 57 8.86 -2.40 8.68
C VAL A 57 9.46 -2.80 7.33
N ARG A 58 10.33 -1.95 6.79
CA ARG A 58 11.03 -2.23 5.52
C ARG A 58 11.77 -3.58 5.58
N PRO A 59 11.88 -4.28 4.44
CA PRO A 59 11.46 -3.88 3.10
C PRO A 59 10.07 -4.41 2.67
N ASP A 60 9.36 -5.16 3.54
CA ASP A 60 8.24 -5.99 3.09
C ASP A 60 7.11 -6.07 4.15
N PRO A 61 5.86 -5.68 3.82
CA PRO A 61 4.73 -5.80 4.73
C PRO A 61 4.27 -7.25 4.92
N PHE A 62 4.53 -8.16 3.97
CA PHE A 62 4.15 -9.57 4.10
C PHE A 62 4.88 -10.25 5.25
N ARG A 63 6.15 -9.90 5.46
CA ARG A 63 6.94 -10.41 6.58
C ARG A 63 6.73 -9.64 7.88
N SER A 64 6.67 -8.31 7.80
CA SER A 64 6.69 -7.47 9.01
C SER A 64 5.32 -7.30 9.66
N ALA A 65 4.23 -7.45 8.91
CA ALA A 65 2.86 -7.19 9.37
C ALA A 65 1.90 -8.35 9.10
N ASP A 66 2.42 -9.52 8.71
CA ASP A 66 1.64 -10.70 8.33
C ASP A 66 0.52 -10.38 7.31
N LEU A 67 0.84 -9.50 6.35
CA LEU A 67 -0.12 -9.02 5.36
C LEU A 67 -0.76 -10.18 4.58
N GLY A 68 0.00 -11.23 4.29
CA GLY A 68 -0.50 -12.41 3.59
C GLY A 68 -1.67 -13.07 4.33
N ALA A 69 -1.54 -13.31 5.65
CA ALA A 69 -2.62 -13.90 6.43
C ALA A 69 -3.85 -12.98 6.51
N LEU A 70 -3.64 -11.66 6.65
CA LEU A 70 -4.73 -10.69 6.68
C LEU A 70 -5.54 -10.65 5.38
N LEU A 71 -4.87 -10.79 4.23
CA LEU A 71 -5.50 -10.81 2.92
C LEU A 71 -6.21 -12.14 2.65
N HIS A 72 -5.56 -13.28 2.94
CA HIS A 72 -6.17 -14.61 2.82
C HIS A 72 -7.39 -14.77 3.72
N GLY A 73 -7.34 -14.24 4.95
CA GLY A 73 -8.49 -14.22 5.86
C GLY A 73 -9.70 -13.44 5.34
N ARG A 74 -9.50 -12.60 4.31
CA ARG A 74 -10.55 -11.84 3.60
C ARG A 74 -10.87 -12.41 2.21
N ALA A 75 -10.36 -13.59 1.89
CA ALA A 75 -10.50 -14.26 0.60
C ALA A 75 -10.00 -13.45 -0.60
N VAL A 76 -9.02 -12.56 -0.38
CA VAL A 76 -8.32 -11.85 -1.46
C VAL A 76 -7.50 -12.85 -2.27
N ARG A 77 -7.52 -12.69 -3.59
CA ARG A 77 -6.79 -13.55 -4.54
C ARG A 77 -5.83 -12.78 -5.43
N ASP A 78 -6.23 -11.55 -5.78
CA ASP A 78 -5.46 -10.66 -6.64
C ASP A 78 -5.16 -9.37 -5.89
N VAL A 79 -3.93 -8.86 -6.04
CA VAL A 79 -3.50 -7.57 -5.49
C VAL A 79 -3.06 -6.65 -6.60
N PHE A 80 -3.60 -5.44 -6.59
CA PHE A 80 -3.20 -4.34 -7.46
C PHE A 80 -2.32 -3.41 -6.65
N LEU A 81 -1.03 -3.40 -6.96
CA LEU A 81 -0.06 -2.62 -6.21
C LEU A 81 0.10 -1.25 -6.85
N LEU A 82 -0.11 -0.23 -6.02
CA LEU A 82 0.06 1.18 -6.36
C LEU A 82 1.19 1.73 -5.48
N GLY A 83 2.36 1.95 -6.08
CA GLY A 83 3.51 2.52 -5.38
C GLY A 83 3.69 4.00 -5.67
N LEU A 84 4.24 4.74 -4.71
CA LEU A 84 4.71 6.10 -4.95
C LEU A 84 5.92 6.09 -5.88
N GLU A 85 6.13 7.18 -6.65
CA GLU A 85 7.35 7.31 -7.44
C GLU A 85 8.58 7.17 -6.53
N GLY A 86 9.54 6.34 -6.96
CA GLY A 86 10.74 6.06 -6.18
C GLY A 86 10.51 5.22 -4.93
N THR A 87 9.45 4.40 -4.86
CA THR A 87 9.24 3.41 -3.78
C THR A 87 10.02 2.12 -4.05
N PRO A 88 11.22 1.91 -3.47
CA PRO A 88 12.02 0.71 -3.73
C PRO A 88 11.35 -0.58 -3.21
N GLU A 89 10.46 -0.47 -2.23
CA GLU A 89 9.77 -1.61 -1.61
C GLU A 89 8.71 -2.24 -2.52
N LEU A 90 8.29 -1.56 -3.60
CA LEU A 90 7.21 -2.04 -4.47
C LEU A 90 7.53 -3.39 -5.12
N GLU A 91 8.73 -3.52 -5.67
CA GLU A 91 9.20 -4.77 -6.30
C GLU A 91 9.35 -5.91 -5.28
N VAL A 92 9.85 -5.60 -4.09
CA VAL A 92 10.00 -6.58 -3.00
C VAL A 92 8.62 -7.06 -2.53
N THR A 93 7.69 -6.13 -2.36
CA THR A 93 6.30 -6.41 -1.95
C THR A 93 5.57 -7.23 -3.03
N ALA A 94 5.78 -6.92 -4.30
CA ALA A 94 5.20 -7.67 -5.43
C ALA A 94 5.68 -9.12 -5.43
N ARG A 95 6.99 -9.34 -5.27
CA ARG A 95 7.55 -10.69 -5.18
C ARG A 95 7.01 -11.45 -3.97
N ALA A 96 6.96 -10.82 -2.80
CA ALA A 96 6.43 -11.44 -1.59
C ALA A 96 4.95 -11.83 -1.73
N ALA A 97 4.14 -10.99 -2.41
CA ALA A 97 2.76 -11.31 -2.73
C ALA A 97 2.64 -12.53 -3.67
N GLN A 98 3.48 -12.61 -4.71
CA GLN A 98 3.51 -13.77 -5.61
C GLN A 98 3.90 -15.05 -4.86
N GLU A 99 4.93 -14.99 -4.01
CA GLU A 99 5.37 -16.11 -3.17
C GLU A 99 4.28 -16.55 -2.18
N ALA A 100 3.45 -15.62 -1.72
CA ALA A 100 2.29 -15.88 -0.87
C ALA A 100 1.05 -16.37 -1.64
N GLY A 101 1.15 -16.54 -2.97
CA GLY A 101 0.12 -17.15 -3.83
C GLY A 101 -0.91 -16.18 -4.41
N PHE A 102 -0.68 -14.87 -4.37
CA PHE A 102 -1.58 -13.88 -4.97
C PHE A 102 -1.30 -13.68 -6.46
N GLY A 103 -2.34 -13.41 -7.25
CA GLY A 103 -2.19 -12.73 -8.53
C GLY A 103 -1.70 -11.30 -8.28
N VAL A 104 -0.69 -10.84 -9.02
CA VAL A 104 -0.09 -9.52 -8.78
C VAL A 104 -0.11 -8.69 -10.05
N VAL A 105 -0.67 -7.49 -9.94
CA VAL A 105 -0.64 -6.46 -10.98
C VAL A 105 0.01 -5.21 -10.43
N LEU A 106 1.15 -4.82 -11.01
CA LEU A 106 1.75 -3.52 -10.76
C LEU A 106 1.00 -2.47 -11.58
N LEU A 107 0.35 -1.53 -10.91
CA LEU A 107 -0.28 -0.40 -11.59
C LEU A 107 0.79 0.62 -11.97
N PRO A 108 0.73 1.19 -13.18
CA PRO A 108 1.70 2.19 -13.59
C PRO A 108 1.60 3.41 -12.68
N THR A 109 2.75 3.87 -12.21
CA THR A 109 2.91 5.22 -11.67
C THR A 109 2.54 6.20 -12.79
N PRO A 110 1.58 7.12 -12.59
CA PRO A 110 1.29 8.15 -13.56
C PRO A 110 2.57 8.93 -13.85
N VAL A 111 3.09 8.79 -15.07
CA VAL A 111 4.11 9.69 -15.61
C VAL A 111 3.38 10.97 -16.03
N ASP A 112 3.86 12.12 -15.55
CA ASP A 112 3.26 13.40 -15.89
C ASP A 112 3.16 13.57 -17.41
N ALA A 113 2.00 14.05 -17.86
CA ALA A 113 1.79 14.61 -19.20
C ALA A 113 1.84 16.14 -19.11
#